data_AF-A0A2E1IN28-F1
#
_entry.id   AF-A0A2E1IN28-F1
#
_cell.length_a   1.000
_cell.length_b   1.000
_cell.length_c   1.000
_cell.angle_alpha   90.00
_cell.angle_beta   90.00
_cell.angle_gamma   90.00
#
_symmetry.space_group_name_H-M   'P 1'
#
loop_
_entity.id
_entity.type
_entity.pdbx_description
1 polymer ?
#
loop_
_entity_poly.entity_id
_entity_poly.type
_entity_poly.pdbx_seq_one_letter_code
_entity_poly.pdbx_strand_id
1 'polypeptide(L)'
;MFTQVRSADRRVAPVEGQNHKSVMKAVYVVLEPQYQNALTQAATALNASGGDLGIELSGYLIEELRDDDNYAGFCADVAEADVFIASLIFIEDLAQKVVEAVAPHRDRLKAAVIFPSMPEVMRLNKLGSFSMAQLGQSKSAIAGFMKKRKEAGGAGFQDAMLKLLNTLPTVLKYLPVEKAQDARSFMLSFQYWLGGTPDNLRNFLLMLADKYVFPAAAGEDRPAMEVAEPQVFPDLG
;
A
#
# COMPACT_ATOMS: atom_id res chain seq x y z
N MET A 1 9.20 9.83 27.05
CA MET A 1 8.86 11.16 26.52
C MET A 1 8.42 10.95 25.08
N PHE A 2 7.11 10.78 24.84
CA PHE A 2 6.56 10.62 23.50
C PHE A 2 6.54 12.00 22.85
N THR A 3 7.51 12.30 21.99
CA THR A 3 7.38 13.40 21.05
C THR A 3 6.21 13.07 20.14
N GLN A 4 5.04 13.67 20.39
CA GLN A 4 3.95 13.71 19.43
C GLN A 4 4.46 14.50 18.22
N VAL A 5 5.11 13.80 17.28
CA VAL A 5 5.28 14.30 15.93
C VAL A 5 3.86 14.57 15.42
N ARG A 6 3.56 15.78 14.98
CA ARG A 6 2.19 16.08 14.51
C ARG A 6 1.99 15.40 13.16
N SER A 7 0.77 14.96 12.86
CA SER A 7 0.41 14.41 11.54
C SER A 7 0.76 15.37 10.39
N ALA A 8 0.71 16.68 10.64
CA ALA A 8 1.13 17.73 9.72
C ALA A 8 2.61 17.65 9.28
N ASP A 9 3.51 17.17 10.14
CA ASP A 9 4.96 17.07 9.84
C ASP A 9 5.28 15.85 8.94
N ARG A 10 4.27 15.06 8.57
CA ARG A 10 4.42 13.75 7.91
C ARG A 10 3.90 13.73 6.48
N ARG A 11 3.45 14.88 5.99
CA ARG A 11 3.06 15.08 4.60
C ARG A 11 4.29 15.38 3.77
N VAL A 12 4.48 14.63 2.69
CA VAL A 12 5.48 14.94 1.68
C VAL A 12 4.74 15.53 0.50
N ALA A 13 5.06 16.76 0.13
CA ALA A 13 4.61 17.35 -1.12
C ALA A 13 5.75 17.32 -2.14
N PRO A 14 5.44 17.33 -3.45
CA PRO A 14 6.41 17.67 -4.47
C PRO A 14 7.07 19.02 -4.13
N VAL A 15 8.37 19.13 -4.36
CA VAL A 15 9.13 20.34 -3.97
C VAL A 15 8.65 21.53 -4.82
N GLU A 16 8.24 22.63 -4.17
CA GLU A 16 7.89 23.87 -4.88
C GLU A 16 9.04 24.31 -5.80
N GLY A 17 8.73 24.52 -7.09
CA GLY A 17 9.71 24.91 -8.12
C GLY A 17 10.32 23.76 -8.93
N GLN A 18 9.97 22.49 -8.65
CA GLN A 18 10.28 21.38 -9.57
C GLN A 18 9.14 21.16 -10.58
N ASN A 19 9.49 21.05 -11.87
CA ASN A 19 8.57 20.86 -12.98
C ASN A 19 8.15 19.38 -13.14
N HIS A 20 7.58 18.77 -12.11
CA HIS A 20 6.96 17.45 -12.28
C HIS A 20 5.78 17.59 -13.25
N LYS A 21 5.77 16.82 -14.34
CA LYS A 21 4.68 16.80 -15.32
C LYS A 21 3.44 16.09 -14.79
N SER A 22 3.61 15.19 -13.84
CA SER A 22 2.54 14.37 -13.27
C SER A 22 2.77 14.15 -11.79
N VAL A 23 1.70 14.20 -10.99
CA VAL A 23 1.77 13.99 -9.54
C VAL A 23 0.87 12.81 -9.17
N MET A 24 1.42 11.82 -8.46
CA MET A 24 0.64 10.75 -7.84
C MET A 24 0.34 11.14 -6.39
N LYS A 25 -0.94 11.16 -6.01
CA LYS A 25 -1.39 11.33 -4.63
C LYS A 25 -1.54 9.97 -3.95
N ALA A 26 -0.77 9.72 -2.90
CA ALA A 26 -0.79 8.49 -2.14
C ALA A 26 -1.12 8.74 -0.67
N VAL A 27 -2.00 7.91 -0.11
CA VAL A 27 -2.35 7.92 1.31
C VAL A 27 -2.00 6.58 1.92
N TYR A 28 -1.35 6.57 3.09
CA TYR A 28 -1.07 5.34 3.81
C TYR A 28 -1.55 5.36 5.26
N VAL A 29 -1.97 4.18 5.74
CA VAL A 29 -2.24 3.89 7.15
C VAL A 29 -1.47 2.64 7.58
N VAL A 30 -0.55 2.78 8.53
CA VAL A 30 0.30 1.67 9.00
C VAL A 30 0.36 1.59 10.52
N LEU A 31 0.73 0.43 11.05
CA LEU A 31 1.02 0.26 12.48
C LEU A 31 2.46 0.67 12.84
N GLU A 32 3.40 0.44 11.93
CA GLU A 32 4.83 0.47 12.22
C GLU A 32 5.48 1.80 11.80
N PRO A 33 6.08 2.56 12.74
CA PRO A 33 6.80 3.81 12.41
C PRO A 33 8.00 3.62 11.47
N GLN A 34 8.56 2.42 11.38
CA GLN A 34 9.67 2.12 10.48
C GLN A 34 9.26 2.22 9.00
N TYR A 35 8.11 1.63 8.65
CA TYR A 35 7.52 1.76 7.31
C TYR A 35 7.12 3.21 7.00
N GLN A 36 6.61 3.92 8.00
CA GLN A 36 6.31 5.35 7.88
C GLN A 36 7.56 6.14 7.46
N ASN A 37 8.68 5.97 8.19
CA ASN A 37 9.93 6.65 7.88
C ASN A 37 10.48 6.25 6.50
N ALA A 38 10.43 4.98 6.15
CA ALA A 38 10.91 4.48 4.87
C ALA A 38 10.07 5.00 3.69
N LEU A 39 8.74 5.10 3.82
CA LEU A 39 7.86 5.71 2.81
C LEU A 39 8.15 7.20 2.63
N THR A 40 8.31 7.94 3.74
CA THR A 40 8.67 9.37 3.69
C THR A 40 10.00 9.58 2.97
N GLN A 41 11.03 8.78 3.30
CA GLN A 41 12.33 8.83 2.61
C GLN A 41 12.20 8.49 1.13
N ALA A 42 11.43 7.45 0.78
CA ALA A 42 11.18 7.06 -0.61
C ALA A 42 10.52 8.17 -1.43
N ALA A 43 9.43 8.77 -0.91
CA ALA A 43 8.73 9.87 -1.59
C ALA A 43 9.61 11.11 -1.71
N THR A 44 10.37 11.45 -0.66
CA THR A 44 11.30 12.59 -0.68
C THR A 44 12.41 12.38 -1.71
N ALA A 45 12.98 11.18 -1.78
CA ALA A 45 14.00 10.84 -2.77
C ALA A 45 13.46 10.89 -4.21
N LEU A 46 12.21 10.44 -4.44
CA LEU A 46 11.56 10.58 -5.75
C LEU A 46 11.38 12.04 -6.13
N ASN A 47 10.86 12.85 -5.21
CA ASN A 47 10.67 14.28 -5.45
C ASN A 47 11.99 15.02 -5.63
N ALA A 48 13.10 14.55 -5.05
CA ALA A 48 14.42 15.14 -5.23
C ALA A 48 15.15 14.67 -6.51
N SER A 49 14.65 13.63 -7.19
CA SER A 49 15.32 13.03 -8.35
C SER A 49 15.26 13.88 -9.63
N GLY A 50 14.42 14.92 -9.67
CA GLY A 50 14.22 15.77 -10.85
C GLY A 50 13.47 15.09 -12.00
N GLY A 51 12.83 13.93 -11.75
CA GLY A 51 12.02 13.23 -12.73
C GLY A 51 10.66 13.88 -13.01
N ASP A 52 10.01 13.44 -14.09
CA ASP A 52 8.68 13.92 -14.51
C ASP A 52 7.54 13.56 -13.52
N LEU A 53 7.77 12.59 -12.63
CA LEU A 53 6.82 12.15 -11.60
C LEU A 53 7.11 12.81 -10.24
N GLY A 54 6.11 13.48 -9.68
CA GLY A 54 6.08 13.90 -8.28
C GLY A 54 5.17 12.98 -7.44
N ILE A 55 5.49 12.87 -6.16
CA ILE A 55 4.70 12.13 -5.15
C ILE A 55 4.19 13.10 -4.11
N GLU A 56 2.87 13.13 -3.93
CA GLU A 56 2.23 13.73 -2.77
C GLU A 56 1.82 12.60 -1.83
N LEU A 57 2.45 12.52 -0.65
CA LEU A 57 2.28 11.43 0.30
C LEU A 57 1.69 11.97 1.61
N SER A 58 0.52 11.46 2.00
CA SER A 58 -0.08 11.72 3.32
C SER A 58 -0.16 10.43 4.13
N GLY A 59 0.20 10.51 5.40
CA GLY A 59 0.49 9.32 6.21
C GLY A 59 -0.03 9.40 7.63
N TYR A 60 -0.57 8.28 8.11
CA TYR A 60 -1.14 8.15 9.44
C TYR A 60 -0.69 6.84 10.09
N LEU A 61 -0.32 6.89 11.37
CA LEU A 61 -0.32 5.67 12.17
C LEU A 61 -1.75 5.29 12.52
N ILE A 62 -2.06 4.00 12.55
CA ILE A 62 -3.44 3.53 12.78
C ILE A 62 -4.04 4.09 14.07
N GLU A 63 -3.26 4.17 15.15
CA GLU A 63 -3.68 4.71 16.46
C GLU A 63 -4.04 6.21 16.41
N GLU A 64 -3.53 6.95 15.42
CA GLU A 64 -3.76 8.39 15.30
C GLU A 64 -5.16 8.69 14.76
N LEU A 65 -5.79 7.73 14.10
CA LEU A 65 -7.17 7.83 13.63
C LEU A 65 -8.20 7.79 14.78
N ARG A 66 -7.74 7.62 16.04
CA ARG A 66 -8.57 7.84 17.23
C ARG A 66 -8.94 9.31 17.41
N ASP A 67 -8.04 10.20 17.03
CA ASP A 67 -8.25 11.63 17.08
C ASP A 67 -9.12 12.10 15.91
N ASP A 68 -10.13 12.91 16.21
CA ASP A 68 -11.16 13.29 15.23
C ASP A 68 -10.60 14.24 14.16
N ASP A 69 -9.64 15.10 14.50
CA ASP A 69 -9.00 16.01 13.54
C ASP A 69 -8.13 15.22 12.56
N ASN A 70 -7.34 14.26 13.06
CA ASN A 70 -6.56 13.36 12.22
C ASN A 70 -7.46 12.50 11.31
N TYR A 71 -8.58 11.99 11.83
CA TYR A 71 -9.52 11.20 11.05
C TYR A 71 -10.21 12.04 9.97
N ALA A 72 -10.58 13.29 10.26
CA ALA A 72 -11.12 14.22 9.28
C ALA A 72 -10.11 14.52 8.16
N GLY A 73 -8.84 14.77 8.52
CA GLY A 73 -7.75 14.94 7.56
C GLY A 73 -7.54 13.70 6.70
N PHE A 74 -7.55 12.52 7.30
CA PHE A 74 -7.44 11.25 6.60
C PHE A 74 -8.58 11.06 5.58
N CYS A 75 -9.82 11.35 5.95
CA CYS A 75 -10.96 11.27 5.04
C CYS A 75 -10.80 12.23 3.84
N ALA A 76 -10.35 13.47 4.09
CA ALA A 76 -10.09 14.43 3.03
C ALA A 76 -8.98 13.97 2.07
N ASP A 77 -7.89 13.42 2.59
CA ASP A 77 -6.80 12.91 1.76
C ASP A 77 -7.25 11.70 0.92
N VAL A 78 -8.00 10.76 1.51
CA VAL A 78 -8.53 9.59 0.78
C VAL A 78 -9.50 10.00 -0.32
N ALA A 79 -10.26 11.09 -0.13
CA ALA A 79 -11.16 11.61 -1.14
C ALA A 79 -10.42 12.08 -2.41
N GLU A 80 -9.17 12.52 -2.27
CA GLU A 80 -8.33 13.05 -3.35
C GLU A 80 -7.26 12.06 -3.86
N ALA A 81 -6.97 11.00 -3.10
CA ALA A 81 -5.87 10.08 -3.41
C ALA A 81 -6.05 9.34 -4.75
N ASP A 82 -4.95 9.07 -5.45
CA ASP A 82 -4.87 8.08 -6.53
C ASP A 82 -4.67 6.67 -5.96
N VAL A 83 -3.86 6.58 -4.91
CA VAL A 83 -3.40 5.32 -4.31
C VAL A 83 -3.67 5.29 -2.81
N PHE A 84 -4.23 4.20 -2.33
CA PHE A 84 -4.36 3.91 -0.90
C PHE A 84 -3.50 2.71 -0.49
N ILE A 85 -2.75 2.84 0.60
CA ILE A 85 -1.89 1.79 1.15
C ILE A 85 -2.29 1.53 2.60
N ALA A 86 -2.44 0.27 2.99
CA ALA A 86 -2.66 -0.07 4.39
C ALA A 86 -1.90 -1.33 4.80
N SER A 87 -1.46 -1.40 6.05
CA SER A 87 -0.77 -2.58 6.58
C SER A 87 -0.99 -2.71 8.09
N LEU A 88 -1.10 -3.95 8.57
CA LEU A 88 -1.12 -4.30 9.99
C LEU A 88 -2.29 -3.69 10.81
N ILE A 89 -3.45 -3.51 10.19
CA ILE A 89 -4.62 -2.97 10.88
C ILE A 89 -5.40 -4.12 11.51
N PHE A 90 -5.24 -4.31 12.83
CA PHE A 90 -5.82 -5.40 13.62
C PHE A 90 -6.71 -4.96 14.79
N ILE A 91 -7.10 -3.68 14.79
CA ILE A 91 -7.91 -3.07 15.84
C ILE A 91 -9.28 -2.79 15.24
N GLU A 92 -10.32 -3.41 15.79
CA GLU A 92 -11.65 -3.51 15.16
C GLU A 92 -12.34 -2.16 14.95
N ASP A 93 -12.30 -1.27 15.96
CA ASP A 93 -12.86 0.08 15.86
C ASP A 93 -12.14 0.92 14.79
N LEU A 94 -10.81 0.84 14.73
CA LEU A 94 -10.00 1.57 13.75
C LEU A 94 -10.06 0.95 12.35
N ALA A 95 -10.20 -0.37 12.25
CA ALA A 95 -10.45 -1.06 10.98
C ALA A 95 -11.76 -0.58 10.35
N GLN A 96 -12.81 -0.44 11.16
CA GLN A 96 -14.10 0.05 10.71
C GLN A 96 -14.02 1.52 10.24
N LYS A 97 -13.32 2.39 10.98
CA LYS A 97 -13.02 3.77 10.53
C LYS A 97 -12.33 3.80 9.15
N VAL A 98 -11.33 2.95 8.93
CA VAL A 98 -10.64 2.88 7.63
C VAL A 98 -11.58 2.40 6.52
N VAL A 99 -12.44 1.41 6.79
CA VAL A 99 -13.44 0.94 5.83
C VAL A 99 -14.44 2.04 5.48
N GLU A 100 -14.94 2.79 6.46
CA GLU A 100 -15.88 3.89 6.26
C GLU A 100 -15.30 5.01 5.42
N ALA A 101 -14.03 5.37 5.64
CA ALA A 101 -13.35 6.39 4.86
C ALA A 101 -13.03 5.93 3.43
N VAL A 102 -12.60 4.68 3.24
CA VAL A 102 -12.03 4.22 1.95
C VAL A 102 -13.07 3.59 1.03
N ALA A 103 -14.05 2.85 1.56
CA ALA A 103 -15.03 2.14 0.74
C ALA A 103 -15.78 3.04 -0.26
N PRO A 104 -16.22 4.28 0.09
CA PRO A 104 -16.86 5.19 -0.85
C PRO A 104 -15.98 5.59 -2.04
N HIS A 105 -14.67 5.59 -1.86
CA HIS A 105 -13.70 6.01 -2.88
C HIS A 105 -13.00 4.84 -3.59
N ARG A 106 -13.27 3.60 -3.18
CA ARG A 106 -12.61 2.39 -3.70
C ARG A 106 -12.62 2.30 -5.23
N ASP A 107 -13.75 2.62 -5.86
CA ASP A 107 -13.87 2.51 -7.32
C ASP A 107 -13.17 3.65 -8.07
N ARG A 108 -13.01 4.82 -7.43
CA ARG A 108 -12.24 5.96 -7.94
C ARG A 108 -10.73 5.76 -7.80
N LEU A 109 -10.28 5.20 -6.67
CA LEU A 109 -8.87 4.89 -6.41
C LEU A 109 -8.29 4.06 -7.56
N LYS A 110 -7.15 4.50 -8.11
CA LYS A 110 -6.46 3.79 -9.19
C LYS A 110 -5.80 2.51 -8.68
N ALA A 111 -5.33 2.52 -7.43
CA ALA A 111 -4.93 1.31 -6.70
C ALA A 111 -5.24 1.44 -5.20
N ALA A 112 -5.62 0.32 -4.58
CA ALA A 112 -5.73 0.15 -3.14
C ALA A 112 -4.98 -1.13 -2.74
N VAL A 113 -3.84 -0.97 -2.08
CA VAL A 113 -2.94 -2.06 -1.69
C VAL A 113 -2.98 -2.21 -0.17
N ILE A 114 -3.69 -3.23 0.28
CA ILE A 114 -3.82 -3.54 1.70
C ILE A 114 -3.05 -4.82 1.97
N PHE A 115 -1.93 -4.67 2.66
CA PHE A 115 -1.18 -5.76 3.23
C PHE A 115 -1.92 -6.32 4.46
N PRO A 116 -1.74 -7.61 4.76
CA PRO A 116 -2.44 -8.35 5.80
C PRO A 116 -2.83 -7.53 7.04
N SER A 117 -4.16 -7.38 7.14
CA SER A 117 -4.94 -6.61 8.10
C SER A 117 -6.24 -7.38 8.36
N MET A 118 -7.19 -6.83 9.12
CA MET A 118 -8.50 -7.46 9.32
C MET A 118 -9.25 -7.71 7.99
N PRO A 119 -10.06 -8.78 7.90
CA PRO A 119 -10.75 -9.18 6.66
C PRO A 119 -11.50 -8.05 5.96
N GLU A 120 -12.15 -7.17 6.72
CA GLU A 120 -12.90 -6.01 6.27
C GLU A 120 -12.03 -4.98 5.57
N VAL A 121 -10.83 -4.71 6.09
CA VAL A 121 -9.84 -3.84 5.45
C VAL A 121 -9.25 -4.54 4.23
N MET A 122 -8.96 -5.84 4.33
CA MET A 122 -8.43 -6.64 3.22
C MET A 122 -9.37 -6.66 2.01
N ARG A 123 -10.69 -6.55 2.22
CA ARG A 123 -11.70 -6.46 1.14
C ARG A 123 -11.61 -5.17 0.33
N LEU A 124 -10.97 -4.13 0.86
CA LEU A 124 -10.73 -2.87 0.14
C LEU A 124 -9.71 -3.06 -1.00
N ASN A 125 -8.92 -4.16 -0.99
CA ASN A 125 -7.88 -4.39 -1.99
C ASN A 125 -8.44 -4.28 -3.42
N LYS A 126 -7.74 -3.51 -4.24
CA LYS A 126 -8.06 -3.27 -5.64
C LYS A 126 -6.77 -2.96 -6.38
N LEU A 127 -6.36 -3.85 -7.28
CA LEU A 127 -5.17 -3.63 -8.08
C LEU A 127 -5.49 -4.13 -9.50
N GLY A 128 -5.86 -3.19 -10.37
CA GLY A 128 -6.48 -3.49 -11.66
C GLY A 128 -7.75 -4.33 -11.51
N SER A 129 -7.80 -5.45 -12.22
CA SER A 129 -8.89 -6.43 -12.20
C SER A 129 -8.81 -7.40 -11.01
N PHE A 130 -7.70 -7.40 -10.26
CA PHE A 130 -7.50 -8.28 -9.12
C PHE A 130 -8.20 -7.76 -7.85
N SER A 131 -8.88 -8.68 -7.16
CA SER A 131 -9.41 -8.44 -5.82
C SER A 131 -9.36 -9.71 -4.98
N MET A 132 -9.27 -9.56 -3.66
CA MET A 132 -9.24 -10.70 -2.73
C MET A 132 -10.48 -11.61 -2.81
N ALA A 133 -11.60 -11.10 -3.34
CA ALA A 133 -12.80 -11.91 -3.62
C ALA A 133 -12.53 -13.04 -4.62
N GLN A 134 -11.59 -12.85 -5.55
CA GLN A 134 -11.22 -13.82 -6.59
C GLN A 134 -10.37 -14.97 -6.05
N LEU A 135 -9.70 -14.79 -4.90
CA LEU A 135 -9.05 -15.87 -4.15
C LEU A 135 -10.07 -16.74 -3.36
N GLY A 136 -11.35 -16.37 -3.41
CA GLY A 136 -12.46 -16.84 -2.57
C GLY A 136 -13.02 -18.24 -2.80
N GLN A 137 -12.35 -19.12 -3.54
CA GLN A 137 -12.70 -20.56 -3.52
C GLN A 137 -12.13 -21.29 -2.28
N SER A 138 -11.32 -20.62 -1.44
CA SER A 138 -10.79 -21.18 -0.19
C SER A 138 -11.24 -20.39 1.06
N LYS A 139 -12.56 -20.22 1.23
CA LYS A 139 -13.15 -19.50 2.39
C LYS A 139 -12.72 -20.02 3.77
N SER A 140 -12.22 -21.26 3.89
CA SER A 140 -11.85 -21.85 5.19
C SER A 140 -10.38 -21.64 5.61
N ALA A 141 -9.45 -21.58 4.65
CA ALA A 141 -8.02 -21.60 4.96
C ALA A 141 -7.50 -20.23 5.42
N ILE A 142 -7.89 -19.15 4.72
CA ILE A 142 -7.44 -17.78 5.02
C ILE A 142 -8.13 -17.25 6.28
N ALA A 143 -9.42 -17.54 6.47
CA ALA A 143 -10.18 -17.13 7.65
C ALA A 143 -9.68 -17.82 8.93
N GLY A 144 -9.41 -19.13 8.87
CA GLY A 144 -8.83 -19.87 10.01
C GLY A 144 -7.40 -19.42 10.35
N PHE A 145 -6.65 -18.98 9.36
CA PHE A 145 -5.29 -18.46 9.51
C PHE A 145 -5.23 -17.06 10.13
N MET A 146 -6.17 -16.19 9.76
CA MET A 146 -6.33 -14.87 10.38
C MET A 146 -6.80 -14.99 11.84
N LYS A 147 -7.75 -15.89 12.11
CA LYS A 147 -8.29 -16.13 13.45
C LYS A 147 -7.22 -16.64 14.44
N LYS A 148 -6.40 -17.64 14.04
CA LYS A 148 -5.29 -18.15 14.86
C LYS A 148 -4.17 -17.14 15.10
N ARG A 149 -4.11 -16.04 14.33
CA ARG A 149 -3.07 -15.01 14.43
C ARG A 149 -3.44 -13.83 15.30
N LYS A 150 -4.72 -13.55 15.48
CA LYS A 150 -5.23 -12.64 16.54
C LYS A 150 -4.71 -13.08 17.92
N GLU A 151 -4.43 -14.37 18.09
CA GLU A 151 -3.95 -14.99 19.33
C GLU A 151 -2.41 -14.96 19.49
N ALA A 152 -1.62 -14.70 18.43
CA ALA A 152 -0.17 -14.98 18.42
C ALA A 152 0.77 -13.75 18.39
N GLY A 153 0.24 -12.52 18.48
CA GLY A 153 1.03 -11.29 18.67
C GLY A 153 2.25 -11.12 17.74
N GLY A 154 2.04 -10.68 16.50
CA GLY A 154 3.10 -10.16 15.61
C GLY A 154 4.08 -11.18 15.02
N ALA A 155 4.68 -12.07 15.82
CA ALA A 155 5.75 -12.98 15.39
C ALA A 155 5.33 -13.99 14.31
N GLY A 156 4.06 -14.43 14.33
CA GLY A 156 3.54 -15.29 13.27
C GLY A 156 3.36 -14.56 11.93
N PHE A 157 3.35 -13.23 11.87
CA PHE A 157 2.90 -12.49 10.69
C PHE A 157 3.78 -12.71 9.45
N GLN A 158 5.10 -12.70 9.59
CA GLN A 158 6.03 -12.89 8.48
C GLN A 158 5.90 -14.28 7.84
N ASP A 159 5.83 -15.34 8.65
CA ASP A 159 5.53 -16.71 8.17
C ASP A 159 4.18 -16.78 7.44
N ALA A 160 3.24 -15.94 7.86
CA ALA A 160 1.92 -15.90 7.26
C ALA A 160 1.98 -15.40 5.83
N MET A 161 2.71 -14.31 5.70
CA MET A 161 2.92 -13.53 4.51
C MET A 161 3.75 -14.31 3.50
N LEU A 162 4.83 -14.94 3.95
CA LEU A 162 5.63 -15.85 3.13
C LEU A 162 4.80 -17.03 2.64
N LYS A 163 3.94 -17.61 3.48
CA LYS A 163 3.03 -18.68 3.05
C LYS A 163 2.00 -18.20 2.02
N LEU A 164 1.48 -16.98 2.16
CA LEU A 164 0.58 -16.37 1.17
C LEU A 164 1.32 -16.14 -0.17
N LEU A 165 2.52 -15.56 -0.14
CA LEU A 165 3.36 -15.35 -1.32
C LEU A 165 3.73 -16.66 -2.01
N ASN A 166 4.06 -17.70 -1.25
CA ASN A 166 4.41 -19.01 -1.79
C ASN A 166 3.20 -19.74 -2.40
N THR A 167 1.98 -19.44 -1.94
CA THR A 167 0.76 -20.09 -2.43
C THR A 167 0.10 -19.34 -3.60
N LEU A 168 0.30 -18.03 -3.72
CA LEU A 168 -0.26 -17.22 -4.80
C LEU A 168 0.07 -17.75 -6.22
N PRO A 169 1.33 -18.11 -6.58
CA PRO A 169 1.66 -18.67 -7.90
C PRO A 169 0.83 -19.87 -8.31
N THR A 170 0.46 -20.72 -7.35
CA THR A 170 -0.34 -21.93 -7.60
C THR A 170 -1.79 -21.59 -7.99
N VAL A 171 -2.30 -20.45 -7.54
CA VAL A 171 -3.63 -19.93 -7.90
C VAL A 171 -3.57 -19.19 -9.24
N LEU A 172 -2.45 -18.52 -9.54
CA LEU A 172 -2.27 -17.73 -10.77
C LEU A 172 -2.45 -18.56 -12.05
N LYS A 173 -2.03 -19.84 -12.07
CA LYS A 173 -2.18 -20.71 -13.24
C LYS A 173 -3.64 -20.97 -13.66
N TYR A 174 -4.61 -20.68 -12.79
CA TYR A 174 -6.04 -20.89 -13.07
C TYR A 174 -6.77 -19.58 -13.40
N LEU A 175 -6.07 -18.43 -13.39
CA LEU A 175 -6.66 -17.13 -13.72
C LEU A 175 -6.43 -16.79 -15.21
N PRO A 176 -7.36 -16.05 -15.84
CA PRO A 176 -7.12 -15.40 -17.13
C PRO A 176 -5.84 -14.56 -17.10
N VAL A 177 -5.15 -14.44 -18.24
CA VAL A 177 -3.82 -13.80 -18.34
C VAL A 177 -3.81 -12.40 -17.71
N GLU A 178 -4.80 -11.56 -18.00
CA GLU A 178 -4.89 -10.20 -17.44
C GLU A 178 -5.00 -10.20 -15.92
N LYS A 179 -5.87 -11.05 -15.35
CA LYS A 179 -6.01 -11.20 -13.89
C LYS A 179 -4.75 -11.78 -13.25
N ALA A 180 -4.06 -12.67 -13.95
CA ALA A 180 -2.79 -13.22 -13.49
C ALA A 180 -1.69 -12.15 -13.46
N GLN A 181 -1.67 -11.20 -14.40
CA GLN A 181 -0.73 -10.07 -14.38
C GLN A 181 -0.99 -9.15 -13.19
N ASP A 182 -2.25 -8.79 -12.92
CA ASP A 182 -2.58 -7.97 -11.75
C ASP A 182 -2.25 -8.68 -10.43
N ALA A 183 -2.50 -9.98 -10.35
CA ALA A 183 -2.13 -10.74 -9.17
C ALA A 183 -0.60 -10.88 -9.00
N ARG A 184 0.19 -10.92 -10.11
CA ARG A 184 1.65 -10.79 -10.05
C ARG A 184 2.08 -9.42 -9.57
N SER A 185 1.44 -8.34 -10.04
CA SER A 185 1.71 -6.99 -9.55
C SER A 185 1.43 -6.86 -8.06
N PHE A 186 0.37 -7.50 -7.54
CA PHE A 186 0.13 -7.59 -6.10
C PHE A 186 1.27 -8.34 -5.38
N MET A 187 1.71 -9.49 -5.91
CA MET A 187 2.87 -10.21 -5.33
C MET A 187 4.14 -9.36 -5.33
N LEU A 188 4.43 -8.66 -6.43
CA LEU A 188 5.60 -7.81 -6.57
C LEU A 188 5.54 -6.63 -5.60
N SER A 189 4.37 -5.98 -5.50
CA SER A 189 4.10 -4.93 -4.51
C SER A 189 4.41 -5.39 -3.10
N PHE A 190 4.10 -6.65 -2.83
CA PHE A 190 4.27 -7.25 -1.53
C PHE A 190 5.72 -7.65 -1.25
N GLN A 191 6.47 -8.07 -2.26
CA GLN A 191 7.91 -8.31 -2.13
C GLN A 191 8.67 -7.02 -1.83
N TYR A 192 8.35 -5.91 -2.51
CA TYR A 192 8.91 -4.60 -2.15
C TYR A 192 8.57 -4.23 -0.72
N TRP A 193 7.30 -4.42 -0.33
CA TRP A 193 6.86 -4.10 1.02
C TRP A 193 7.65 -4.89 2.06
N LEU A 194 7.76 -6.22 1.92
CA LEU A 194 8.53 -7.06 2.84
C LEU A 194 10.00 -6.66 2.95
N GLY A 195 10.59 -6.16 1.85
CA GLY A 195 11.95 -5.66 1.87
C GLY A 195 12.11 -4.41 2.75
N GLY A 196 11.06 -3.61 2.93
CA GLY A 196 10.95 -2.53 3.94
C GLY A 196 11.91 -1.34 3.81
N THR A 197 12.94 -1.43 2.97
CA THR A 197 13.93 -0.38 2.76
C THR A 197 13.35 0.79 1.97
N PRO A 198 13.89 2.02 2.15
CA PRO A 198 13.50 3.17 1.34
C PRO A 198 13.59 2.90 -0.16
N ASP A 199 14.62 2.19 -0.63
CA ASP A 199 14.76 1.84 -2.05
C ASP A 199 13.68 0.86 -2.53
N ASN A 200 13.32 -0.14 -1.73
CA ASN A 200 12.21 -1.03 -2.10
C ASN A 200 10.88 -0.27 -2.14
N LEU A 201 10.61 0.57 -1.14
CA LEU A 201 9.38 1.35 -1.11
C LEU A 201 9.35 2.44 -2.19
N ARG A 202 10.51 2.94 -2.62
CA ARG A 202 10.63 3.79 -3.81
C ARG A 202 10.16 3.07 -5.07
N ASN A 203 10.70 1.88 -5.31
CA ASN A 203 10.32 1.08 -6.48
C ASN A 203 8.88 0.58 -6.39
N PHE A 204 8.36 0.33 -5.19
CA PHE A 204 6.94 0.07 -4.98
C PHE A 204 6.06 1.24 -5.45
N LEU A 205 6.37 2.48 -5.03
CA LEU A 205 5.62 3.66 -5.46
C LEU A 205 5.73 3.88 -6.97
N LEU A 206 6.92 3.71 -7.56
CA LEU A 206 7.12 3.80 -9.02
C LEU A 206 6.33 2.72 -9.77
N MET A 207 6.31 1.48 -9.27
CA MET A 207 5.56 0.38 -9.88
C MET A 207 4.05 0.67 -9.89
N LEU A 208 3.52 1.19 -8.77
CA LEU A 208 2.12 1.59 -8.71
C LEU A 208 1.80 2.75 -9.66
N ALA A 209 2.68 3.75 -9.71
CA ALA A 209 2.54 4.87 -10.62
C ALA A 209 2.55 4.42 -12.09
N ASP A 210 3.50 3.56 -12.46
CA ASP A 210 3.72 3.05 -13.81
C ASP A 210 2.53 2.21 -14.32
N LYS A 211 2.06 1.27 -13.49
CA LYS A 211 1.07 0.29 -13.91
C LYS A 211 -0.38 0.74 -13.73
N TYR A 212 -0.65 1.56 -12.72
CA TYR A 212 -2.03 1.85 -12.28
C TYR A 212 -2.39 3.33 -12.35
N VAL A 213 -1.45 4.26 -12.09
CA VAL A 213 -1.78 5.69 -12.05
C VAL A 213 -1.63 6.38 -13.39
N PHE A 214 -0.55 6.07 -14.11
CA PHE A 214 -0.18 6.60 -15.41
C PHE A 214 0.12 5.44 -16.39
N PRO A 215 -0.80 4.48 -16.60
CA PRO A 215 -0.55 3.29 -17.41
C PRO A 215 -0.11 3.63 -18.84
N ALA A 216 0.57 2.73 -19.53
CA ALA A 216 1.01 2.95 -20.92
C ALA A 216 -0.15 3.31 -21.88
N ALA A 217 -1.36 2.85 -21.56
CA ALA A 217 -2.58 3.23 -22.29
C ALA A 217 -2.95 4.73 -22.18
N ALA A 218 -2.34 5.49 -21.26
CA ALA A 218 -2.54 6.93 -21.09
C ALA A 218 -1.85 7.77 -22.19
N GLY A 219 -1.11 7.15 -23.11
CA GLY A 219 -0.45 7.82 -24.24
C GLY A 219 1.03 8.08 -24.01
N GLU A 220 1.68 8.70 -24.99
CA GLU A 220 3.14 8.94 -25.01
C GLU A 220 3.60 10.01 -24.02
N ASP A 221 2.70 10.87 -23.53
CA ASP A 221 3.00 11.97 -22.61
C ASP A 221 3.17 11.54 -21.14
N ARG A 222 3.16 10.22 -20.87
CA ARG A 222 3.32 9.70 -19.51
C ARG A 222 4.76 9.88 -18.99
N PRO A 223 4.94 10.06 -17.68
CA PRO A 223 6.28 10.05 -17.08
C PRO A 223 7.01 8.72 -17.35
N ALA A 224 8.27 8.83 -17.77
CA ALA A 224 9.20 7.70 -17.82
C ALA A 224 9.55 7.28 -16.40
N MET A 225 9.42 5.98 -16.11
CA MET A 225 9.69 5.42 -14.79
C MET A 225 10.55 4.17 -14.94
N GLU A 226 11.67 4.14 -14.23
CA GLU A 226 12.53 2.97 -14.14
C GLU A 226 12.26 2.26 -12.81
N VAL A 227 11.65 1.09 -12.89
CA VAL A 227 11.30 0.27 -11.72
C VAL A 227 12.32 -0.86 -11.58
N ALA A 228 13.13 -0.82 -10.51
CA ALA A 228 14.07 -1.90 -10.20
C ALA A 228 13.39 -3.05 -9.45
N GLU A 229 13.88 -4.28 -9.61
CA GLU A 229 13.39 -5.48 -8.91
C GLU A 229 13.52 -5.34 -7.37
N PRO A 230 12.63 -5.96 -6.57
CA PRO A 230 12.70 -5.91 -5.11
C PRO A 230 13.96 -6.59 -4.59
N GLN A 231 14.62 -5.95 -3.63
CA GLN A 231 15.74 -6.52 -2.89
C GLN A 231 15.24 -7.08 -1.56
N VAL A 232 15.12 -8.40 -1.46
CA VAL A 232 14.77 -9.05 -0.19
C VAL A 232 16.05 -9.46 0.50
N PHE A 233 16.36 -8.83 1.63
CA PHE A 233 17.50 -9.23 2.46
C PHE A 233 17.12 -10.50 3.23
N PRO A 234 17.84 -11.62 3.05
CA PRO A 234 17.50 -12.90 3.69
C PRO A 234 17.64 -12.93 5.22
N ASP A 235 18.08 -11.86 5.87
CA ASP A 235 18.65 -11.95 7.22
C ASP A 235 17.83 -11.20 8.28
N LEU A 236 16.72 -11.83 8.67
CA LEU A 236 16.39 -12.00 10.09
C LEU A 236 16.14 -13.50 10.27
N GLY A 237 17.22 -14.27 10.28
CA GLY A 237 17.23 -15.65 10.78
C GLY A 237 16.99 -15.70 12.27
#